data_AF-A0A1G7DSK4-F1
#
_entry.id   AF-A0A1G7DSK4-F1
#
_cell.length_a   1.000
_cell.length_b   1.000
_cell.length_c   1.000
_cell.angle_alpha   90.00
_cell.angle_beta   90.00
_cell.angle_gamma   90.00
#
_symmetry.space_group_name_H-M   'P 1'
#
loop_
_entity.id
_entity.type
_entity.pdbx_description
1 polymer ?
#
loop_
_entity_poly.entity_id
_entity_poly.type
_entity_poly.pdbx_seq_one_letter_code
_entity_poly.pdbx_strand_id
1 'polypeptide(L)'
;MSITHSLAPIRALGLAVLVVAALPIAALAQTPTTQPSGDTPFSSMAIARDEADACRVPKPPAYLAETAYLRNGYRTILRILIAEEALASESCTCLLDQFTWNQALTALPRFQTSDNPRLPFKVLDLYAKADALEAQVVEACAE
;
A
#
# COMPACT_ATOMS: atom_id res chain seq x y z
N MET A 1 5.50 -51.58 -66.67
CA MET A 1 4.33 -51.76 -67.53
C MET A 1 3.11 -51.83 -66.62
N SER A 2 2.17 -50.90 -66.78
CA SER A 2 0.80 -50.93 -66.25
C SER A 2 0.60 -50.90 -64.72
N ILE A 3 -0.49 -50.37 -64.15
CA ILE A 3 -1.61 -49.51 -64.56
C ILE A 3 -2.16 -48.96 -63.24
N THR A 4 -2.58 -47.70 -63.26
CA THR A 4 -3.41 -47.02 -62.25
C THR A 4 -4.73 -47.74 -61.98
N HIS A 5 -5.15 -47.82 -60.72
CA HIS A 5 -6.58 -47.72 -60.40
C HIS A 5 -6.81 -46.70 -59.28
N SER A 6 -7.25 -45.53 -59.75
CA SER A 6 -8.01 -44.52 -59.02
C SER A 6 -9.41 -45.04 -58.75
N LEU A 7 -9.92 -44.86 -57.53
CA LEU A 7 -11.34 -44.64 -57.22
C LEU A 7 -11.45 -43.99 -55.82
N ALA A 8 -11.52 -42.66 -55.77
CA ALA A 8 -12.40 -41.98 -54.81
C ALA A 8 -13.82 -42.03 -55.42
N PRO A 9 -14.94 -42.03 -54.68
CA PRO A 9 -15.29 -40.97 -53.72
C PRO A 9 -16.09 -41.51 -52.49
N ILE A 10 -16.29 -40.80 -51.40
CA ILE A 10 -17.50 -40.00 -51.03
C ILE A 10 -17.42 -40.06 -49.49
N ARG A 11 -16.94 -39.08 -48.72
CA ARG A 11 -17.27 -37.65 -48.68
C ARG A 11 -18.77 -37.40 -48.45
N ALA A 12 -19.34 -38.01 -47.42
CA ALA A 12 -20.56 -37.52 -46.75
C ALA A 12 -20.76 -38.30 -45.45
N LEU A 13 -21.33 -37.70 -44.40
CA LEU A 13 -21.79 -38.34 -43.15
C LEU A 13 -20.79 -38.61 -41.99
N GLY A 14 -19.56 -38.09 -42.01
CA GLY A 14 -18.65 -38.24 -40.86
C GLY A 14 -18.45 -37.00 -39.98
N LEU A 15 -18.74 -35.81 -40.50
CA LEU A 15 -18.23 -34.54 -39.93
C LEU A 15 -19.30 -33.45 -39.71
N ALA A 16 -20.59 -33.82 -39.72
CA ALA A 16 -21.70 -32.88 -39.56
C ALA A 16 -22.31 -32.85 -38.14
N VAL A 17 -21.67 -33.48 -37.14
CA VAL A 17 -22.22 -33.52 -35.76
C VAL A 17 -21.37 -32.73 -34.74
N LEU A 18 -20.19 -32.23 -35.11
CA LEU A 18 -19.31 -31.49 -34.18
C LEU A 18 -19.13 -30.00 -34.49
N VAL A 19 -19.96 -29.42 -35.38
CA VAL A 19 -19.93 -27.98 -35.74
C VAL A 19 -21.28 -27.28 -35.50
N VAL A 20 -22.13 -27.84 -34.64
CA VAL A 20 -23.38 -27.20 -34.16
C VAL A 20 -23.41 -27.13 -32.62
N ALA A 21 -22.25 -26.88 -32.01
CA ALA A 21 -22.17 -26.61 -30.57
C ALA A 21 -21.20 -25.47 -30.23
N ALA A 22 -20.82 -24.66 -31.23
CA ALA A 22 -19.83 -23.60 -31.08
C ALA A 22 -20.23 -22.35 -31.88
N LEU A 23 -21.41 -21.79 -31.61
CA LEU A 23 -21.79 -20.41 -31.95
C LEU A 23 -22.83 -19.94 -30.90
N PRO A 24 -22.83 -18.65 -30.55
CA PRO A 24 -22.23 -18.19 -29.30
C PRO A 24 -23.30 -17.87 -28.26
N ILE A 25 -23.14 -18.34 -27.03
CA ILE A 25 -23.81 -17.76 -25.86
C ILE A 25 -23.05 -16.47 -25.51
N ALA A 26 -23.13 -15.47 -26.38
CA ALA A 26 -22.57 -14.14 -26.16
C ALA A 26 -23.67 -13.07 -25.98
N ALA A 27 -24.91 -13.50 -25.73
CA ALA A 27 -26.07 -12.60 -25.77
C ALA A 27 -26.78 -12.36 -24.43
N LEU A 28 -26.22 -12.78 -23.29
CA LEU A 28 -26.76 -12.45 -21.96
C LEU A 28 -25.66 -12.14 -20.93
N ALA A 29 -24.61 -11.41 -21.32
CA ALA A 29 -23.88 -10.63 -20.33
C ALA A 29 -24.74 -9.40 -20.03
N GLN A 30 -25.57 -9.48 -18.98
CA GLN A 30 -26.13 -8.28 -18.38
C GLN A 30 -24.92 -7.45 -17.93
N THR A 31 -24.63 -6.35 -18.62
CA THR A 31 -23.74 -5.34 -18.08
C THR A 31 -24.33 -4.94 -16.73
N PRO A 32 -23.65 -5.14 -15.59
CA PRO A 32 -24.12 -4.58 -14.34
C PRO A 32 -24.18 -3.08 -14.57
N THR A 33 -25.39 -2.53 -14.70
CA THR A 33 -25.58 -1.10 -14.61
C THR A 33 -25.30 -0.79 -13.15
N THR A 34 -24.06 -0.44 -12.86
CA THR A 34 -23.75 0.22 -11.60
C THR A 34 -24.44 1.57 -11.73
N GLN A 35 -25.68 1.64 -11.28
CA GLN A 35 -26.30 2.93 -11.03
C GLN A 35 -25.38 3.61 -10.03
N PRO A 36 -24.77 4.77 -10.36
CA PRO A 36 -23.98 5.47 -9.36
C PRO A 36 -24.92 5.69 -8.19
N SER A 37 -24.57 5.15 -7.01
CA SER A 37 -25.27 5.47 -5.77
C SER A 37 -25.07 6.96 -5.55
N GLY A 38 -25.94 7.75 -6.16
CA GLY A 38 -26.04 9.18 -5.94
C GLY A 38 -26.39 9.40 -4.48
N ASP A 39 -25.62 10.27 -3.85
CA ASP A 39 -25.95 10.97 -2.60
C ASP A 39 -26.02 10.15 -1.31
N THR A 40 -25.32 9.02 -1.20
CA THR A 40 -24.90 8.58 0.14
C THR A 40 -23.63 9.35 0.53
N PRO A 41 -23.70 10.38 1.39
CA PRO A 41 -22.49 11.00 1.90
C PRO A 41 -21.64 9.93 2.60
N PHE A 42 -20.32 9.99 2.39
CA PHE A 42 -19.38 9.14 3.11
C PHE A 42 -19.51 9.41 4.60
N SER A 43 -20.25 8.56 5.31
CA SER A 43 -20.31 8.58 6.77
C SER A 43 -19.00 8.00 7.28
N SER A 44 -18.09 8.86 7.75
CA SER A 44 -16.85 8.40 8.38
C SER A 44 -17.20 7.71 9.70
N MET A 45 -16.93 6.41 9.82
CA MET A 45 -16.97 5.75 11.12
C MET A 45 -15.84 6.34 11.99
N ALA A 46 -16.22 7.11 13.00
CA ALA A 46 -15.28 7.51 14.04
C ALA A 46 -14.91 6.27 14.86
N ILE A 47 -13.70 5.77 14.68
CA ILE A 47 -13.14 4.69 15.50
C ILE A 47 -12.67 5.35 16.81
N ALA A 48 -13.11 4.81 17.95
CA ALA A 48 -12.64 5.27 19.25
C ALA A 48 -11.12 5.07 19.34
N ARG A 49 -10.42 6.09 19.84
CA ARG A 49 -8.97 6.10 19.94
C ARG A 49 -8.55 5.26 21.14
N ASP A 50 -7.89 4.12 20.92
CA ASP A 50 -7.30 3.34 22.02
C ASP A 50 -6.16 4.12 22.69
N GLU A 51 -5.84 3.84 23.95
CA GLU A 51 -4.75 4.55 24.68
C GLU A 51 -3.39 4.40 23.99
N ALA A 52 -3.10 3.23 23.38
CA ALA A 52 -1.92 3.03 22.55
C ALA A 52 -1.87 4.00 21.35
N ASP A 53 -3.04 4.45 20.88
CA ASP A 53 -3.16 5.37 19.76
C ASP A 53 -3.01 6.85 20.22
N ALA A 54 -2.94 7.12 21.53
CA ALA A 54 -2.57 8.43 22.09
C ALA A 54 -1.07 8.73 21.94
N CYS A 55 -0.21 7.70 21.95
CA CYS A 55 1.24 7.84 21.75
C CYS A 55 1.66 7.75 20.28
N ARG A 56 0.70 7.59 19.37
CA ARG A 56 0.98 7.52 17.95
C ARG A 56 1.26 8.91 17.39
N VAL A 57 2.41 9.06 16.71
CA VAL A 57 2.77 10.32 16.03
C VAL A 57 1.61 10.80 15.15
N PRO A 58 1.13 12.06 15.31
CA PRO A 58 -0.07 12.52 14.61
C PRO A 58 0.16 12.69 13.11
N LYS A 59 -0.91 13.00 12.38
CA LYS A 59 -0.82 13.38 10.97
C LYS A 59 0.00 14.67 10.85
N PRO A 60 1.02 14.73 9.95
CA PRO A 60 1.82 15.93 9.78
C PRO A 60 0.97 17.08 9.24
N PRO A 61 1.17 18.31 9.76
CA PRO A 61 0.44 19.47 9.29
C PRO A 61 0.81 19.81 7.84
N ALA A 62 -0.14 20.35 7.09
CA ALA A 62 0.04 20.64 5.66
C ALA A 62 1.16 21.64 5.38
N TYR A 63 1.39 22.60 6.29
CA TYR A 63 2.45 23.60 6.15
C TYR A 63 3.87 23.03 6.30
N LEU A 64 4.02 21.80 6.80
CA LEU A 64 5.33 21.23 7.10
C LEU A 64 6.17 20.99 5.83
N ALA A 65 5.51 20.66 4.73
CA ALA A 65 6.17 20.45 3.43
C ALA A 65 5.12 20.50 2.31
N GLU A 66 5.57 20.84 1.10
CA GLU A 66 4.70 20.95 -0.08
C GLU A 66 4.02 19.60 -0.41
N THR A 67 4.78 18.50 -0.40
CA THR A 67 4.27 17.20 -0.84
C THR A 67 3.93 16.27 0.33
N ALA A 68 2.96 15.39 0.10
CA ALA A 68 2.64 14.33 1.07
C ALA A 68 3.84 13.38 1.28
N TYR A 69 4.65 13.16 0.24
CA TYR A 69 5.87 12.36 0.33
C TYR A 69 6.82 12.90 1.41
N LEU A 70 7.13 14.20 1.37
CA LEU A 70 8.01 14.85 2.33
C LEU A 70 7.40 14.82 3.74
N ARG A 71 6.12 15.20 3.87
CA ARG A 71 5.41 15.19 5.16
C ARG A 71 5.38 13.81 5.80
N ASN A 72 5.16 12.76 5.01
CA ASN A 72 5.17 11.37 5.49
C ASN A 72 6.58 10.95 5.92
N GLY A 73 7.61 11.33 5.17
CA GLY A 73 9.00 11.11 5.58
C GLY A 73 9.33 11.79 6.92
N TYR A 74 8.92 13.04 7.12
CA TYR A 74 9.12 13.74 8.40
C TYR A 74 8.35 13.09 9.55
N ARG A 75 7.14 12.59 9.32
CA ARG A 75 6.41 11.79 10.30
C ARG A 75 7.19 10.55 10.70
N THR A 76 7.79 9.86 9.74
CA THR A 76 8.58 8.65 10.00
C THR A 76 9.90 8.97 10.70
N ILE A 77 10.56 10.07 10.35
CA ILE A 77 11.74 10.55 11.09
C ILE A 77 11.37 10.84 12.55
N LEU A 78 10.22 11.49 12.81
CA LEU A 78 9.77 11.75 14.17
C LEU A 78 9.52 10.47 14.97
N ARG A 79 8.92 9.44 14.34
CA ARG A 79 8.77 8.09 14.93
C ARG A 79 10.13 7.50 15.32
N ILE A 80 11.11 7.57 14.41
CA ILE A 80 12.48 7.08 14.66
C ILE A 80 13.11 7.80 15.85
N LEU A 81 13.01 9.13 15.92
CA LEU A 81 13.60 9.91 17.01
C LEU A 81 13.00 9.54 18.37
N ILE A 82 11.67 9.39 18.44
CA ILE A 82 10.97 9.00 19.67
C ILE A 82 11.39 7.60 20.10
N ALA A 83 11.44 6.63 19.17
CA ALA A 83 11.82 5.26 19.49
C ALA A 83 13.30 5.15 19.88
N GLU A 84 14.20 5.89 19.22
CA GLU A 84 15.62 5.98 19.61
C GLU A 84 15.76 6.53 21.04
N GLU A 85 15.00 7.56 21.41
CA GLU A 85 15.01 8.14 22.76
C GLU A 85 14.43 7.18 23.81
N ALA A 86 13.33 6.50 23.49
CA ALA A 86 12.73 5.49 24.37
C ALA A 86 13.74 4.38 24.70
N LEU A 87 14.44 3.87 23.69
CA LEU A 87 15.50 2.87 23.88
C LEU A 87 16.69 3.41 24.66
N ALA A 88 17.14 4.64 24.36
CA ALA A 88 18.31 5.24 25.01
C ALA A 88 18.07 5.59 26.48
N SER A 89 16.84 5.97 26.83
CA SER A 89 16.41 6.31 28.18
C SER A 89 15.80 5.14 28.95
N GLU A 90 15.70 3.96 28.32
CA GLU A 90 14.98 2.78 28.85
C GLU A 90 13.55 3.13 29.29
N SER A 91 12.90 4.06 28.58
CA SER A 91 11.57 4.56 28.92
C SER A 91 10.49 3.79 28.18
N CYS A 92 9.56 3.22 28.96
CA CYS A 92 8.34 2.59 28.45
C CYS A 92 7.13 3.53 28.46
N THR A 93 7.37 4.83 28.65
CA THR A 93 6.32 5.84 28.69
C THR A 93 6.15 6.56 27.35
N CYS A 94 5.03 7.26 27.21
CA CYS A 94 4.76 8.10 26.04
C CYS A 94 5.71 9.31 26.01
N LEU A 95 6.60 9.39 25.02
CA LEU A 95 7.53 10.51 24.87
C LEU A 95 7.07 11.55 23.83
N LEU A 96 5.88 11.38 23.23
CA LEU A 96 5.44 12.18 22.08
C LEU A 96 5.41 13.69 22.36
N ASP A 97 5.12 14.11 23.59
CA ASP A 97 5.07 15.50 24.02
C ASP A 97 6.45 16.19 24.10
N GLN A 98 7.53 15.41 24.11
CA GLN A 98 8.91 15.91 24.13
C GLN A 98 9.46 16.16 22.71
N PHE A 99 8.71 15.77 21.69
CA PHE A 99 9.14 15.80 20.29
C PHE A 99 8.27 16.71 19.42
N THR A 100 8.92 17.41 18.50
CA THR A 100 8.32 18.41 17.62
C THR A 100 8.68 18.15 16.17
N TRP A 101 7.86 18.68 15.26
CA TRP A 101 8.14 18.60 13.82
C TRP A 101 9.48 19.25 13.43
N ASN A 102 9.92 20.28 14.15
CA ASN A 102 11.21 20.92 13.89
C ASN A 102 12.39 19.97 14.18
N GLN A 103 12.30 19.11 15.19
CA GLN A 103 13.34 18.10 15.44
C GLN A 103 13.43 17.11 14.27
N ALA A 104 12.30 16.70 13.68
CA ALA A 104 12.32 15.85 12.49
C ALA A 104 12.96 16.54 11.27
N LEU A 105 12.70 17.85 11.07
CA LEU A 105 13.33 18.65 10.02
C LEU A 105 14.85 18.77 10.24
N THR A 106 15.28 19.08 11.46
CA THR A 106 16.69 19.18 11.83
C THR A 106 17.42 17.84 11.68
N ALA A 107 16.74 16.73 11.96
CA ALA A 107 17.32 15.40 11.82
C ALA A 107 17.38 14.89 10.38
N LEU A 108 16.75 15.57 9.41
CA LEU A 108 16.69 15.17 8.00
C LEU A 108 18.05 14.72 7.41
N PRO A 109 19.17 15.45 7.62
CA PRO A 109 20.45 15.07 7.02
C PRO A 109 20.94 13.67 7.43
N ARG A 110 20.54 13.16 8.60
CA ARG A 110 20.88 11.78 9.06
C ARG A 110 20.28 10.69 8.18
N PHE A 111 19.24 11.02 7.43
CA PHE A 111 18.45 10.08 6.64
C PHE A 111 18.49 10.39 5.14
N GLN A 112 19.24 11.41 4.74
CA GLN A 112 19.32 11.85 3.36
C GLN A 112 20.08 10.80 2.52
N THR A 113 19.43 10.32 1.46
CA THR A 113 20.00 9.37 0.48
C THR A 113 20.19 10.02 -0.89
N SER A 114 19.71 11.26 -1.08
CA SER A 114 19.81 11.99 -2.34
C SER A 114 19.83 13.51 -2.11
N ASP A 115 20.53 14.23 -2.97
CA ASP A 115 20.53 15.69 -3.00
C ASP A 115 19.28 16.28 -3.68
N ASN A 116 18.37 15.45 -4.21
CA ASN A 116 17.13 15.93 -4.79
C ASN A 116 16.20 16.43 -3.67
N PRO A 117 15.88 17.74 -3.61
CA PRO A 117 15.05 18.30 -2.54
C PRO A 117 13.61 17.75 -2.53
N ARG A 118 13.14 17.17 -3.64
CA ARG A 118 11.81 16.52 -3.72
C ARG A 118 11.83 15.05 -3.32
N LEU A 119 12.99 14.41 -3.33
CA LEU A 119 13.18 12.99 -3.00
C LEU A 119 14.45 12.78 -2.14
N PRO A 120 14.57 13.47 -0.98
CA PRO A 120 15.82 13.48 -0.22
C PRO A 120 16.14 12.15 0.46
N PHE A 121 15.15 11.30 0.71
CA PHE A 121 15.29 10.01 1.42
C PHE A 121 14.48 8.92 0.72
N LYS A 122 14.70 7.65 1.06
CA LYS A 122 13.79 6.56 0.68
C LYS A 122 12.76 6.33 1.79
N VAL A 123 11.52 6.75 1.56
CA VAL A 123 10.44 6.66 2.57
C VAL A 123 10.19 5.23 3.05
N LEU A 124 10.33 4.21 2.19
CA LEU A 124 10.16 2.82 2.59
C LEU A 124 11.25 2.35 3.56
N ASP A 125 12.50 2.76 3.34
CA ASP A 125 13.62 2.45 4.23
C ASP A 125 13.43 3.13 5.59
N LEU A 126 12.91 4.37 5.60
CA LEU A 126 12.52 5.06 6.82
C LEU A 126 11.44 4.29 7.59
N TYR A 127 10.41 3.78 6.90
CA TYR A 127 9.36 3.01 7.56
C TYR A 127 9.90 1.73 8.17
N ALA A 128 10.69 0.96 7.41
CA ALA A 128 11.32 -0.24 7.92
C ALA A 128 12.18 0.03 9.17
N LYS A 129 12.95 1.13 9.17
CA LYS A 129 13.74 1.54 10.34
C LYS A 129 12.84 1.92 11.54
N ALA A 130 11.80 2.72 11.31
CA ALA A 130 10.88 3.12 12.38
C ALA A 130 10.19 1.90 13.01
N ASP A 131 9.66 1.01 12.18
CA ASP A 131 8.94 -0.18 12.62
C ASP A 131 9.87 -1.12 13.40
N ALA A 132 11.13 -1.28 12.97
CA ALA A 132 12.12 -2.08 13.68
C ALA A 132 12.51 -1.49 15.04
N LEU A 133 12.60 -0.17 15.17
CA LEU A 133 12.87 0.49 16.45
C LEU A 133 11.66 0.42 17.39
N GLU A 134 10.47 0.67 16.87
CA GLU A 134 9.24 0.56 17.65
C GLU A 134 9.01 -0.88 18.14
N ALA A 135 9.32 -1.89 17.32
CA ALA A 135 9.31 -3.29 17.77
C ALA A 135 10.32 -3.53 18.91
N GLN A 136 11.54 -3.00 18.81
CA GLN A 136 12.51 -3.10 19.91
C GLN A 136 12.02 -2.42 21.19
N VAL A 137 11.35 -1.27 21.10
CA VAL A 137 10.74 -0.61 22.27
C VAL A 137 9.68 -1.52 22.89
N VAL A 138 8.81 -2.11 22.08
CA VAL A 138 7.77 -3.04 22.57
C VAL A 138 8.39 -4.24 23.28
N GLU A 139 9.42 -4.87 22.70
CA GLU A 139 10.10 -6.01 23.32
C GLU A 139 10.83 -5.62 24.62
N ALA A 140 11.48 -4.45 24.66
CA ALA A 140 12.17 -3.97 25.86
C ALA A 140 11.21 -3.61 27.00
N CYS A 141 9.96 -3.29 26.67
CA CYS A 141 8.91 -2.91 27.62
C CYS A 141 7.94 -4.04 27.94
N ALA A 142 8.18 -5.25 27.42
CA ALA A 142 7.43 -6.43 27.81
C ALA A 142 7.93 -6.92 29.18
N GLU A 143 7.02 -7.01 30.15
CA GLU A 143 7.28 -7.56 31.51
C GLU A 143 7.40 -9.09 31.52
#